data_AF-A0A453J1K8-F1
#
_entry.id   AF-A0A453J1K8-F1
#
_cell.length_a   1.000
_cell.length_b   1.000
_cell.length_c   1.000
_cell.angle_alpha   90.00
_cell.angle_beta   90.00
_cell.angle_gamma   90.00
#
_symmetry.space_group_name_H-M   'P 1'
#
loop_
_entity.id
_entity.type
_entity.pdbx_description
1 polymer ?
#
loop_
_entity_poly.entity_id
_entity_poly.type
_entity_poly.pdbx_seq_one_letter_code
_entity_poly.pdbx_strand_id
1 'polypeptide(L)'
;RIHSSKRNCIERAFGVWKMKWQILLKMPSYSIETQKMIVAATMALHNYVRFHDKSDLHFVRCDRDPDYVPTIPERYKKFVVPTNASDTSTSEENGVDMDLFRNQLATDIALGW
;
A
#
# COMPACT_ATOMS: atom_id res chain seq x y z
N ARG A 1 0.17 5.81 -20.75
CA ARG A 1 1.25 4.84 -20.39
C ARG A 1 2.07 5.30 -19.18
N ILE A 2 2.56 6.54 -19.13
CA ILE A 2 3.33 7.06 -17.99
C ILE A 2 2.49 7.12 -16.70
N HIS A 3 1.28 7.69 -16.78
CA HIS A 3 0.35 7.76 -15.63
C HIS A 3 0.02 6.38 -15.04
N SER A 4 -0.32 5.40 -15.89
CA SER A 4 -0.62 4.02 -15.47
C SER A 4 0.59 3.32 -14.84
N SER A 5 1.80 3.54 -15.37
CA SER A 5 3.03 2.95 -14.82
C SER A 5 3.41 3.55 -13.46
N LYS A 6 3.22 4.86 -13.26
CA LYS A 6 3.43 5.52 -11.97
C LYS A 6 2.41 5.06 -10.92
N ARG A 7 1.14 4.96 -11.31
CA ARG A 7 0.08 4.41 -10.45
C ARG A 7 0.39 2.97 -10.01
N ASN A 8 0.83 2.12 -10.95
CA ASN A 8 1.27 0.75 -10.63
C ASN A 8 2.43 0.73 -9.61
N CYS A 9 3.43 1.61 -9.80
CA CYS A 9 4.54 1.72 -8.84
C CYS A 9 4.06 2.08 -7.43
N ILE A 10 3.15 3.07 -7.33
CA ILE A 10 2.55 3.50 -6.07
C ILE A 10 1.77 2.34 -5.42
N GLU A 11 0.87 1.69 -6.16
CA GLU A 11 0.07 0.56 -5.68
C GLU A 11 0.93 -0.58 -5.14
N ARG A 12 2.01 -0.92 -5.86
CA ARG A 12 2.96 -1.96 -5.45
C ARG A 12 3.73 -1.58 -4.19
N ALA A 13 4.16 -0.32 -4.06
CA ALA A 13 4.81 0.17 -2.85
C ALA A 13 3.90 0.03 -1.61
N PHE A 14 2.63 0.45 -1.74
CA PHE A 14 1.64 0.27 -0.67
C PHE A 14 1.34 -1.21 -0.39
N GLY A 15 1.34 -2.07 -1.41
CA GLY A 15 1.17 -3.52 -1.27
C GLY A 15 2.28 -4.16 -0.44
N VAL A 16 3.54 -3.86 -0.78
CA VAL A 16 4.72 -4.36 -0.03
C VAL A 16 4.71 -3.84 1.40
N TRP A 17 4.36 -2.55 1.59
CA TRP A 17 4.26 -1.94 2.91
C TRP A 17 3.23 -2.66 3.80
N LYS A 18 2.00 -2.87 3.30
CA LYS A 18 0.94 -3.60 4.04
C LYS A 18 1.30 -5.06 4.32
N MET A 19 1.98 -5.74 3.40
CA MET A 19 2.43 -7.13 3.59
C MET A 19 3.48 -7.21 4.71
N LYS A 20 4.46 -6.30 4.71
CA LYS A 20 5.56 -6.29 5.68
C LYS A 20 5.08 -5.88 7.08
N TRP A 21 4.16 -4.92 7.18
CA TRP A 21 3.65 -4.41 8.45
C TRP A 21 2.21 -4.89 8.70
N GLN A 22 2.08 -6.13 9.15
CA GLN A 22 0.77 -6.79 9.35
C GLN A 22 -0.16 -6.09 10.35
N ILE A 23 0.38 -5.24 11.22
CA ILE A 23 -0.42 -4.37 12.09
C ILE A 23 -1.36 -3.45 11.30
N LEU A 24 -0.98 -3.08 10.06
CA LEU A 24 -1.80 -2.28 9.15
C LEU A 24 -2.96 -3.07 8.55
N LEU A 25 -2.88 -4.41 8.52
CA LEU A 25 -3.95 -5.27 8.02
C LEU A 25 -5.02 -5.52 9.09
N LYS A 26 -4.64 -5.48 10.36
CA LYS A 26 -5.54 -5.63 11.49
C LYS A 26 -5.17 -4.61 12.56
N MET A 27 -5.58 -3.36 12.34
CA MET A 27 -5.36 -2.29 13.30
C MET A 27 -6.14 -2.62 14.59
N PRO A 28 -5.48 -2.76 15.75
CA PRO A 28 -6.19 -2.89 17.02
C PRO A 28 -6.98 -1.62 17.32
N SER A 29 -7.98 -1.71 18.20
CA SER A 29 -8.83 -0.60 18.62
C SER A 29 -8.08 0.42 19.49
N TYR A 30 -7.13 1.13 18.89
CA TYR A 30 -6.46 2.27 19.47
C TYR A 30 -7.19 3.57 19.11
N SER A 31 -6.90 4.66 19.84
CA SER A 31 -7.36 6.00 19.46
C SER A 31 -6.88 6.37 18.06
N ILE A 32 -7.62 7.24 17.36
CA ILE A 32 -7.26 7.63 15.98
C ILE A 32 -5.87 8.27 15.91
N GLU A 33 -5.48 8.98 16.96
CA GLU A 33 -4.14 9.56 17.11
C GLU A 33 -3.06 8.47 17.14
N THR A 34 -3.28 7.42 17.92
CA THR A 34 -2.37 6.27 17.99
C THR A 34 -2.29 5.53 16.66
N GLN A 35 -3.42 5.34 15.97
CA GLN A 35 -3.44 4.72 14.65
C GLN A 35 -2.63 5.53 13.62
N LYS A 36 -2.76 6.87 13.63
CA LYS A 36 -1.94 7.77 12.80
C LYS A 36 -0.45 7.64 13.10
N MET A 37 -0.07 7.58 14.39
CA MET A 37 1.32 7.38 14.80
C MET A 37 1.88 6.03 14.30
N ILE A 38 1.09 4.95 14.39
CA ILE A 38 1.47 3.63 13.87
C ILE A 38 1.70 3.68 12.36
N VAL A 39 0.80 4.33 11.62
CA VAL A 39 0.94 4.53 10.17
C VAL A 39 2.22 5.31 9.84
N ALA A 40 2.46 6.44 10.51
CA ALA A 40 3.66 7.25 10.28
C ALA A 40 4.95 6.49 10.62
N ALA A 41 5.00 5.81 11.76
CA ALA A 41 6.16 5.05 12.21
C ALA A 41 6.49 3.89 11.24
N THR A 42 5.49 3.12 10.83
CA THR A 42 5.70 2.01 9.88
C THR A 42 6.08 2.51 8.49
N MET A 43 5.61 3.69 8.06
CA MET A 43 6.03 4.32 6.81
C MET A 43 7.50 4.77 6.88
N ALA A 44 7.90 5.42 7.97
CA ALA A 44 9.28 5.84 8.18
C ALA A 44 10.25 4.64 8.21
N LEU A 45 9.91 3.58 8.95
CA LEU A 45 10.69 2.35 8.99
C LEU A 45 10.76 1.67 7.62
N HIS A 46 9.65 1.66 6.88
CA HIS A 46 9.62 1.11 5.51
C HIS A 46 10.61 1.84 4.60
N ASN A 47 10.60 3.16 4.62
CA ASN A 47 11.50 3.99 3.83
C ASN A 47 12.97 3.80 4.25
N TYR A 48 13.23 3.70 5.55
CA TYR A 48 14.57 3.41 6.07
C TYR A 48 15.10 2.07 5.55
N VAL A 49 14.31 0.99 5.67
CA VAL A 49 14.71 -0.33 5.15
C VAL A 49 14.88 -0.29 3.64
N ARG A 50 13.99 0.39 2.89
CA ARG A 50 14.10 0.49 1.42
C ARG A 50 15.41 1.16 0.98
N PHE A 51 15.89 2.12 1.77
CA PHE A 51 17.10 2.87 1.46
C PHE A 51 18.37 2.11 1.86
N HIS A 52 18.37 1.47 3.04
CA HIS A 52 19.57 0.85 3.61
C HIS A 52 19.71 -0.65 3.33
N ASP A 53 18.61 -1.39 3.17
CA ASP A 53 18.61 -2.83 2.92
C ASP A 53 18.12 -3.15 1.51
N LYS A 54 19.06 -3.11 0.56
CA LYS A 54 18.81 -3.49 -0.85
C LYS A 54 18.57 -5.00 -1.01
N SER A 55 18.86 -5.81 0.00
CA SER A 55 18.68 -7.26 -0.02
C SER A 55 17.36 -7.73 0.58
N ASP A 56 16.54 -6.81 1.10
CA ASP A 56 15.23 -7.14 1.66
C ASP A 56 14.39 -7.93 0.64
N LEU A 57 13.99 -9.12 1.05
CA LEU A 57 13.32 -10.09 0.19
C LEU A 57 12.01 -9.56 -0.41
N HIS A 58 11.28 -8.70 0.30
CA HIS A 58 10.00 -8.17 -0.16
C HIS A 58 10.23 -7.12 -1.24
N PHE A 59 11.23 -6.26 -1.07
CA PHE A 59 11.63 -5.29 -2.09
C PHE A 59 12.24 -5.98 -3.31
N VAL A 60 13.12 -6.97 -3.12
CA VAL A 60 13.75 -7.70 -4.23
C VAL A 60 12.74 -8.44 -5.10
N ARG A 61 11.72 -9.08 -4.50
CA ARG A 61 10.66 -9.76 -5.26
C ARG A 61 9.84 -8.76 -6.08
N CYS A 62 9.50 -7.63 -5.49
CA CYS A 62 8.80 -6.56 -6.18
C CYS A 62 9.67 -5.96 -7.30
N ASP A 63 10.94 -5.66 -7.07
CA ASP A 63 11.78 -5.04 -8.10
C ASP A 63 12.07 -5.98 -9.29
N ARG A 64 12.11 -7.30 -9.06
CA ARG A 64 12.43 -8.31 -10.10
C ARG A 64 11.24 -8.71 -10.97
N ASP A 65 10.04 -8.77 -10.40
CA ASP A 65 8.86 -9.25 -11.09
C ASP A 65 7.79 -8.13 -11.14
N PRO A 66 7.60 -7.48 -12.31
CA PRO A 66 6.60 -6.42 -12.48
C PRO A 66 5.18 -6.85 -12.13
N ASP A 67 4.86 -8.13 -12.31
CA ASP A 67 3.55 -8.73 -12.07
C ASP A 67 3.44 -9.34 -10.66
N TYR A 68 4.49 -9.19 -9.84
CA TYR A 68 4.47 -9.64 -8.45
C TYR A 68 3.40 -8.89 -7.65
N VAL A 69 2.41 -9.64 -7.19
CA VAL A 69 1.39 -9.17 -6.24
C VAL A 69 1.78 -9.65 -4.84
N PRO A 70 2.13 -8.73 -3.91
CA PRO A 70 2.42 -9.06 -2.53
C PRO A 70 1.25 -9.84 -1.91
N THR A 71 1.46 -11.11 -1.59
CA THR A 71 0.40 -11.97 -1.07
C THR A 71 0.20 -11.71 0.41
N ILE A 72 -1.00 -11.26 0.77
CA ILE A 72 -1.39 -11.10 2.17
C ILE A 72 -1.62 -12.50 2.76
N PRO A 73 -1.04 -12.83 3.93
CA PRO A 73 -1.21 -14.15 4.53
C PRO A 73 -2.68 -14.51 4.72
N GLU A 74 -3.05 -15.78 4.51
CA GLU A 74 -4.44 -16.28 4.58
C GLU A 74 -5.20 -15.81 5.82
N ARG A 75 -4.54 -15.85 6.99
CA ARG A 75 -5.12 -15.42 8.27
C ARG A 75 -5.61 -13.97 8.29
N TYR A 76 -5.07 -13.12 7.42
CA TYR A 76 -5.45 -11.72 7.28
C TYR A 76 -6.34 -11.43 6.08
N LYS A 77 -6.55 -12.37 5.15
CA LYS A 77 -7.42 -12.13 3.98
C LYS A 77 -8.82 -11.66 4.37
N LYS A 78 -9.35 -12.12 5.51
CA LYS A 78 -10.66 -11.67 6.03
C LYS A 78 -10.72 -10.19 6.44
N PHE A 79 -9.58 -9.55 6.65
CA PHE A 79 -9.48 -8.13 6.98
C PHE A 79 -9.08 -7.29 5.76
N VAL A 80 -8.80 -7.94 4.63
CA VAL A 80 -8.49 -7.27 3.36
C VAL A 80 -9.79 -7.16 2.58
N VAL A 81 -10.06 -5.97 2.05
CA VAL A 81 -11.13 -5.79 1.06
C VAL A 81 -10.78 -6.65 -0.17
N PRO A 82 -11.62 -7.64 -0.56
CA PRO A 82 -11.32 -8.51 -1.70
C PRO A 82 -11.13 -7.69 -2.97
N THR A 83 -10.14 -8.03 -3.79
CA THR A 83 -9.89 -7.38 -5.10
C THR A 83 -11.07 -7.58 -6.08
N ASN A 84 -11.92 -8.56 -5.80
CA ASN A 84 -13.09 -8.95 -6.59
C ASN A 84 -14.40 -8.50 -5.93
N ALA A 85 -14.33 -7.82 -4.78
CA ALA A 85 -15.48 -7.04 -4.34
C ALA A 85 -15.59 -5.94 -5.39
N SER A 86 -16.53 -6.10 -6.33
CA SER A 86 -17.06 -4.90 -6.97
C SER A 86 -17.49 -3.96 -5.86
N ASP A 87 -17.44 -2.67 -6.18
CA ASP A 87 -17.85 -1.50 -5.40
C ASP A 87 -19.32 -1.57 -4.94
N THR A 88 -19.78 -2.68 -4.35
CA THR A 88 -21.20 -3.02 -4.18
C THR A 88 -21.49 -3.77 -2.88
N SER A 89 -20.51 -4.33 -2.16
CA SER A 89 -20.77 -5.03 -0.88
C SER A 89 -20.49 -4.21 0.39
N THR A 90 -19.99 -2.98 0.25
CA THR A 90 -20.07 -1.95 1.31
C THR A 90 -20.97 -0.85 0.77
N SER A 91 -22.02 -0.49 1.50
CA SER A 91 -22.85 0.68 1.19
C SER A 91 -22.10 2.01 1.36
N GLU A 92 -20.83 1.95 1.76
CA GLU A 92 -19.92 3.08 1.74
C GLU A 92 -19.04 2.96 0.49
N GLU A 93 -19.12 3.99 -0.36
CA GLU A 93 -18.27 4.18 -1.53
C GLU A 93 -16.80 3.97 -1.14
N ASN A 94 -16.01 3.31 -2.00
CA ASN A 94 -14.55 3.38 -1.89
C ASN A 94 -14.20 4.84 -1.68
N GLY A 95 -13.53 5.16 -0.56
CA GLY A 95 -13.29 6.55 -0.18
C GLY A 95 -12.64 7.27 -1.35
N VAL A 96 -13.43 8.09 -2.03
CA VAL A 96 -13.08 8.83 -3.26
C VAL A 96 -11.73 9.53 -3.07
N ASP A 97 -11.46 9.93 -1.83
CA ASP A 97 -10.21 10.51 -1.34
C ASP A 97 -8.95 9.66 -1.58
N MET A 98 -8.99 8.34 -1.40
CA MET A 98 -7.80 7.49 -1.54
C MET A 98 -7.39 7.29 -3.01
N ASP A 99 -8.36 7.13 -3.91
CA ASP A 99 -8.09 7.03 -5.33
C ASP A 99 -7.68 8.38 -5.92
N LEU A 100 -8.31 9.46 -5.48
CA LEU A 100 -7.89 10.82 -5.81
C LEU A 100 -6.47 11.10 -5.32
N PHE A 101 -6.14 10.74 -4.08
CA PHE A 101 -4.79 10.89 -3.54
C PHE A 101 -3.75 10.14 -4.37
N ARG A 102 -4.02 8.88 -4.74
CA ARG A 102 -3.12 8.07 -5.58
C ARG A 102 -2.95 8.68 -6.97
N ASN A 103 -4.04 9.14 -7.58
CA ASN A 103 -4.02 9.78 -8.89
C ASN A 103 -3.28 11.12 -8.86
N GLN A 104 -3.52 11.93 -7.85
CA GLN A 104 -2.82 13.20 -7.65
C GLN A 104 -1.32 12.96 -7.48
N LEU A 105 -0.94 12.03 -6.60
CA LEU A 105 0.46 11.68 -6.40
C LEU A 105 1.13 11.15 -7.67
N ALA A 106 0.43 10.32 -8.45
CA ALA A 106 0.94 9.83 -9.74
C ALA A 106 1.12 10.97 -10.75
N THR A 107 0.20 11.95 -10.74
CA THR A 107 0.23 13.13 -11.59
C THR A 107 1.37 14.05 -11.21
N ASP A 108 1.52 14.37 -9.92
CA ASP A 108 2.60 15.22 -9.40
C ASP A 108 3.98 14.62 -9.70
N ILE A 109 4.15 13.31 -9.53
CA ILE A 109 5.40 12.61 -9.87
C ILE A 109 5.65 12.61 -11.38
N ALA A 110 4.61 12.59 -12.20
CA ALA A 110 4.74 12.62 -13.66
C ALA A 110 5.05 14.01 -14.21
N LEU A 111 4.61 15.08 -13.53
CA LEU A 111 4.80 16.48 -13.92
C LEU A 111 6.05 17.11 -13.28
N GLY A 112 6.54 16.58 -12.17
CA GLY A 112 7.72 17.08 -11.44
C GLY A 112 9.08 16.61 -11.97
N TRP A 113 9.14 16.01 -13.16
CA TRP A 113 10.37 15.53 -13.83
C TRP A 113 10.44 16.04 -15.26
#